data_AF-A0A6N2LJ46-F1
#
_entry.id   AF-A0A6N2LJ46-F1
#
_cell.length_a   1.000
_cell.length_b   1.000
_cell.length_c   1.000
_cell.angle_alpha   90.00
_cell.angle_beta   90.00
_cell.angle_gamma   90.00
#
_symmetry.space_group_name_H-M   'P 1'
#
loop_
_entity.id
_entity.type
_entity.pdbx_description
1 polymer ?
#
loop_
_entity_poly.entity_id
_entity_poly.type
_entity_poly.pdbx_seq_one_letter_code
_entity_poly.pdbx_strand_id
1 'polypeptide(L)'
;MSGQKQGRGSAVVGEAYSSEEIQALSKEITDMNLSVDLLEKERDFYFAKLRDIEILCQTPELEDLPMAVAIKKILYAADTKESALEEAQEYLSEAIYTAETEVESEV
;
A
#
# COMPACT_ATOMS: atom_id res chain seq x y z
N MET A 1 -59.94 44.85 -6.45
CA MET A 1 -58.71 45.48 -5.93
C MET A 1 -57.86 44.38 -5.34
N SER A 2 -56.65 44.25 -5.87
CA SER A 2 -55.65 43.21 -5.64
C SER A 2 -55.13 43.19 -4.18
N GLY A 3 -54.62 42.05 -3.73
CA GLY A 3 -53.98 41.89 -2.41
C GLY A 3 -53.23 40.56 -2.30
N GLN A 4 -51.94 40.62 -2.59
CA GLN A 4 -50.99 39.53 -2.82
C GLN A 4 -50.71 38.62 -1.61
N LYS A 5 -50.57 37.32 -1.87
CA LYS A 5 -49.84 36.34 -1.05
C LYS A 5 -48.43 36.87 -0.73
N GLN A 6 -47.98 36.72 0.52
CA GLN A 6 -46.54 36.66 0.78
C GLN A 6 -46.21 35.55 1.77
N GLY A 7 -45.37 34.64 1.28
CA GLY A 7 -45.03 33.37 1.90
C GLY A 7 -44.21 33.53 3.17
N ARG A 8 -44.47 32.62 4.09
CA ARG A 8 -43.60 32.28 5.21
C ARG A 8 -42.33 31.66 4.60
N GLY A 9 -41.32 32.49 4.33
CA GLY A 9 -39.98 32.02 4.03
C GLY A 9 -39.44 31.32 5.26
N SER A 10 -39.30 30.00 5.17
CA SER A 10 -38.53 29.22 6.13
C SER A 10 -37.10 29.75 6.07
N ALA A 11 -36.66 30.43 7.13
CA ALA A 11 -35.27 30.79 7.29
C ALA A 11 -34.48 29.49 7.40
N VAL A 12 -33.91 29.05 6.27
CA VAL A 12 -32.79 28.13 6.28
C VAL A 12 -31.69 28.89 6.99
N VAL A 13 -31.47 28.56 8.26
CA VAL A 13 -30.30 29.00 9.02
C VAL A 13 -29.12 28.29 8.37
N GLY A 14 -28.56 28.91 7.32
CA GLY A 14 -27.23 28.58 6.86
C GLY A 14 -26.28 29.10 7.92
N GLU A 15 -25.62 28.20 8.65
CA GLU A 15 -24.43 28.54 9.42
C GLU A 15 -23.43 29.18 8.44
N ALA A 16 -23.29 30.49 8.52
CA ALA A 16 -22.27 31.21 7.79
C ALA A 16 -20.96 30.98 8.56
N TYR A 17 -20.15 30.03 8.08
CA TYR A 17 -18.79 29.84 8.60
C TYR A 17 -18.00 31.15 8.51
N SER A 18 -17.23 31.45 9.55
CA SER A 18 -16.36 32.63 9.55
C SER A 18 -15.36 32.51 8.41
N SER A 19 -14.98 33.65 7.80
CA SER A 19 -13.91 33.69 6.80
C SER A 19 -12.61 33.06 7.33
N GLU A 20 -12.37 33.15 8.64
CA GLU A 20 -11.21 32.56 9.32
C GLU A 20 -11.31 31.03 9.40
N GLU A 21 -12.51 30.49 9.68
CA GLU A 21 -12.77 29.05 9.69
C GLU A 21 -12.65 28.46 8.28
N ILE A 22 -13.19 29.15 7.27
CA ILE A 22 -13.06 28.75 5.86
C ILE A 22 -11.59 28.72 5.45
N GLN A 23 -10.79 29.72 5.86
CA GLN A 23 -9.36 29.76 5.57
C GLN A 23 -8.60 28.63 6.27
N ALA A 24 -8.91 28.36 7.55
CA ALA A 24 -8.29 27.28 8.31
C ALA A 24 -8.59 25.91 7.68
N LEU A 25 -9.85 25.64 7.35
CA LEU A 25 -10.27 24.41 6.67
C LEU A 25 -9.63 24.28 5.29
N SER A 26 -9.53 25.37 4.53
CA SER A 26 -8.88 25.37 3.21
C SER A 26 -7.39 25.03 3.31
N LYS A 27 -6.71 25.51 4.36
CA LYS A 27 -5.33 25.15 4.64
C LYS A 27 -5.19 23.67 4.98
N GLU A 28 -6.05 23.14 5.85
CA GLU A 28 -6.04 21.73 6.23
C GLU A 28 -6.26 20.81 5.02
N ILE A 29 -7.20 21.16 4.12
CA ILE A 29 -7.40 20.46 2.86
C ILE A 29 -6.14 20.48 1.99
N THR A 30 -5.47 21.62 1.91
CA THR A 30 -4.23 21.75 1.11
C THR A 30 -3.11 20.89 1.68
N ASP A 31 -2.90 20.94 2.99
CA ASP A 31 -1.87 20.17 3.69
C ASP A 31 -2.15 18.66 3.55
N MET A 32 -3.41 18.25 3.64
CA MET A 32 -3.83 16.86 3.46
C MET A 32 -3.60 16.39 2.02
N ASN A 33 -3.93 17.20 1.01
CA ASN A 33 -3.67 16.85 -0.39
C ASN A 33 -2.17 16.67 -0.65
N LEU A 34 -1.32 17.55 -0.11
CA LEU A 34 0.14 17.40 -0.21
C LEU A 34 0.62 16.11 0.46
N SER A 35 0.06 15.76 1.61
CA SER A 35 0.39 14.50 2.29
C SER A 35 -0.01 13.28 1.46
N VAL A 36 -1.19 13.31 0.82
CA VAL A 36 -1.64 12.23 -0.07
C VAL A 36 -0.71 12.11 -1.28
N ASP A 37 -0.36 13.22 -1.94
CA ASP A 37 0.56 13.22 -3.08
C ASP A 37 1.94 12.63 -2.73
N LEU A 38 2.42 12.88 -1.52
CA LEU A 38 3.68 12.31 -1.04
C LEU A 38 3.55 10.81 -0.78
N LEU A 39 2.47 10.37 -0.12
CA LEU A 39 2.21 8.96 0.15
C LEU A 39 2.02 8.16 -1.14
N GLU A 40 1.38 8.73 -2.16
CA GLU A 40 1.23 8.09 -3.47
C GLU A 40 2.58 7.89 -4.15
N LYS A 41 3.47 8.90 -4.10
CA LYS A 41 4.83 8.77 -4.63
C LYS A 41 5.64 7.71 -3.90
N GLU A 42 5.54 7.64 -2.58
CA GLU A 42 6.24 6.62 -1.79
C GLU A 42 5.69 5.21 -2.07
N ARG A 43 4.36 5.06 -2.14
CA ARG A 43 3.71 3.81 -2.54
C ARG A 43 4.22 3.35 -3.91
N ASP A 44 4.19 4.23 -4.90
CA ASP A 44 4.60 3.90 -6.27
C ASP A 44 6.10 3.57 -6.34
N PHE A 45 6.93 4.28 -5.57
CA PHE A 45 8.36 4.00 -5.46
C PHE A 45 8.64 2.61 -4.88
N TYR A 46 7.96 2.21 -3.80
CA TYR A 46 8.13 0.88 -3.22
C TYR A 46 7.57 -0.21 -4.15
N PHE A 47 6.41 0.03 -4.77
CA PHE A 47 5.81 -0.92 -5.70
C PHE A 47 6.70 -1.17 -6.93
N ALA A 48 7.28 -0.11 -7.52
CA ALA A 48 8.21 -0.24 -8.63
C ALA A 48 9.43 -1.10 -8.28
N LYS A 49 10.02 -0.90 -7.09
CA LYS A 49 11.15 -1.72 -6.62
C LYS A 49 10.77 -3.19 -6.42
N LEU A 50 9.62 -3.45 -5.80
CA LEU A 50 9.14 -4.81 -5.59
C LEU A 50 8.87 -5.51 -6.93
N ARG A 51 8.33 -4.77 -7.92
CA ARG A 51 8.12 -5.28 -9.27
C ARG A 51 9.42 -5.59 -10.00
N ASP A 52 10.44 -4.74 -9.89
CA ASP A 52 11.76 -5.00 -10.48
C ASP A 52 12.41 -6.26 -9.89
N ILE A 53 12.31 -6.43 -8.56
CA ILE A 53 12.78 -7.63 -7.86
C ILE A 53 12.01 -8.88 -8.33
N GLU A 54 10.69 -8.77 -8.47
CA GLU A 54 9.84 -9.87 -8.95
C GLU A 54 10.27 -10.34 -10.34
N ILE A 55 10.48 -9.39 -11.26
CA ILE A 55 10.92 -9.68 -12.63
C ILE A 55 12.28 -10.38 -12.61
N LEU A 56 13.21 -9.92 -11.76
CA LEU A 56 14.50 -10.58 -11.59
C LEU A 56 14.33 -12.03 -11.11
N CYS A 57 13.46 -12.28 -10.12
CA CYS A 57 13.17 -13.62 -9.60
C CYS A 57 12.37 -14.53 -10.57
N GLN A 58 11.84 -13.98 -11.66
CA GLN A 58 11.17 -14.73 -12.75
C GLN A 58 12.14 -15.08 -13.91
N THR A 59 13.42 -14.74 -13.77
CA THR A 59 14.45 -15.10 -14.74
C THR A 59 14.68 -16.62 -14.71
N PRO A 60 14.68 -17.35 -15.86
CA PRO A 60 14.74 -18.81 -15.87
C PRO A 60 15.92 -19.43 -15.11
N GLU A 61 17.07 -18.74 -15.09
CA GLU A 61 18.26 -19.19 -14.38
C GLU A 61 18.17 -19.01 -12.86
N LEU A 62 17.22 -18.18 -12.39
CA LEU A 62 17.04 -17.84 -10.98
C LEU A 62 15.75 -18.39 -10.40
N GLU A 63 14.72 -18.66 -11.21
CA GLU A 63 13.34 -18.84 -10.74
C GLU A 63 13.14 -20.03 -9.80
N ASP A 64 13.98 -21.06 -9.95
CA ASP A 64 13.99 -22.27 -9.13
C ASP A 64 14.99 -22.22 -7.98
N LEU A 65 15.82 -21.17 -7.88
CA LEU A 65 16.72 -21.01 -6.76
C LEU A 65 15.91 -20.82 -5.47
N PRO A 66 16.26 -21.50 -4.36
CA PRO A 66 15.54 -21.37 -3.10
C PRO A 66 15.34 -19.91 -2.65
N MET A 67 16.35 -19.06 -2.89
CA MET A 67 16.27 -17.62 -2.63
C MET A 67 15.19 -16.91 -3.45
N ALA A 68 15.07 -17.20 -4.74
CA ALA A 68 14.06 -16.59 -5.59
C ALA A 68 12.65 -17.06 -5.22
N VAL A 69 12.50 -18.33 -4.84
CA VAL A 69 11.22 -18.87 -4.35
C VAL A 69 10.82 -18.20 -3.03
N ALA A 70 11.75 -18.02 -2.10
CA ALA A 70 11.49 -17.34 -0.83
C ALA A 70 11.13 -15.86 -1.01
N ILE A 71 11.81 -15.14 -1.90
CA ILE A 71 11.45 -13.76 -2.25
C ILE A 71 10.04 -13.73 -2.86
N LYS A 72 9.70 -14.65 -3.77
CA LYS A 72 8.35 -14.76 -4.35
C LYS A 72 7.28 -15.03 -3.29
N LYS A 73 7.56 -15.85 -2.26
CA LYS A 73 6.64 -16.05 -1.12
C LYS A 73 6.30 -14.73 -0.43
N ILE A 74 7.30 -13.87 -0.19
CA ILE A 74 7.08 -12.54 0.39
C ILE A 74 6.23 -11.67 -0.56
N LEU A 75 6.56 -11.65 -1.85
CA LEU A 75 5.88 -10.80 -2.85
C LEU A 75 4.43 -11.22 -3.13
N TYR A 76 4.09 -12.51 -2.93
CA TYR A 76 2.77 -13.07 -3.20
C TYR A 76 1.92 -13.29 -1.94
N ALA A 77 2.39 -12.85 -0.77
CA ALA A 77 1.64 -12.91 0.47
C ALA A 77 0.32 -12.13 0.34
N ALA A 78 -0.80 -12.81 0.63
CA ALA A 78 -2.14 -12.24 0.51
C ALA A 78 -2.50 -11.33 1.71
N ASP A 79 -1.90 -11.56 2.87
CA ASP A 79 -2.11 -10.76 4.07
C ASP A 79 -1.01 -9.71 4.22
N THR A 80 -1.39 -8.43 4.27
CA THR A 80 -0.47 -7.31 4.47
C THR A 80 -0.14 -7.06 5.93
N LYS A 81 -0.83 -7.72 6.87
CA LYS A 81 -0.68 -7.55 8.32
C LYS A 81 0.18 -8.61 8.98
N GLU A 82 0.21 -9.82 8.41
CA GLU A 82 1.05 -10.92 8.88
C GLU A 82 2.27 -11.02 7.96
N SER A 83 3.47 -10.86 8.53
CA SER A 83 4.70 -10.81 7.75
C SER A 83 5.05 -12.20 7.21
N ALA A 84 4.97 -12.38 5.89
CA ALA A 84 5.42 -13.61 5.20
C ALA A 84 6.94 -13.83 5.25
N LEU A 85 7.68 -12.96 5.93
CA LEU A 85 9.13 -13.07 6.09
C LEU A 85 9.53 -14.34 6.85
N GLU A 86 8.80 -14.70 7.90
CA GLU A 86 9.13 -15.87 8.75
C GLU A 86 8.99 -17.17 7.95
N GLU A 87 7.88 -17.33 7.21
CA GLU A 87 7.66 -18.47 6.32
C GLU A 87 8.74 -18.55 5.21
N ALA A 88 9.11 -17.41 4.63
CA ALA A 88 10.15 -17.37 3.60
C ALA A 88 11.53 -17.75 4.15
N GLN A 89 11.84 -17.37 5.39
CA GLN A 89 13.09 -17.72 6.07
C GLN A 89 13.12 -19.22 6.43
N GLU A 90 12.03 -19.76 6.95
CA GLU A 90 11.90 -21.19 7.25
C GLU A 90 12.11 -22.03 6.00
N TYR A 91 11.43 -21.69 4.90
CA TYR A 91 11.62 -22.34 3.60
C TYR A 91 13.07 -22.32 3.12
N LEU A 92 13.76 -21.17 3.26
CA LEU A 92 15.17 -21.05 2.90
C LEU A 92 16.06 -21.96 3.74
N SER A 93 15.83 -22.00 5.05
CA SER A 93 16.58 -22.89 5.93
C SER A 93 16.38 -24.35 5.55
N GLU A 94 15.14 -24.79 5.34
CA GLU A 94 14.83 -26.17 4.91
C GLU A 94 15.49 -26.54 3.58
N ALA A 95 15.44 -25.64 2.59
CA ALA A 95 16.05 -25.87 1.29
C ALA A 95 17.59 -26.01 1.38
N ILE A 96 18.24 -25.23 2.24
CA ILE A 96 19.68 -25.33 2.50
C ILE A 96 20.01 -26.66 3.18
N TYR A 97 19.29 -27.05 4.23
CA TYR A 97 19.50 -28.33 4.91
C TYR A 97 19.32 -29.51 3.96
N THR A 98 18.30 -29.47 3.09
CA THR A 98 18.05 -30.55 2.12
C THR A 98 19.24 -30.68 1.15
N ALA A 99 19.73 -29.57 0.61
CA ALA A 99 20.88 -29.57 -0.27
C ALA A 99 22.16 -30.08 0.42
N GLU A 100 22.37 -29.74 1.70
CA GLU A 100 23.51 -30.25 2.48
C GLU A 100 23.44 -31.76 2.70
N THR A 101 22.24 -32.30 2.99
CA THR A 101 22.06 -33.75 3.20
C THR A 101 22.19 -34.58 1.92
N GLU A 102 21.79 -34.04 0.77
CA GLU A 102 21.98 -34.71 -0.53
C GLU A 102 23.47 -34.84 -0.85
N VAL A 103 24.25 -33.78 -0.61
CA VAL A 103 25.71 -33.78 -0.82
C VAL A 103 26.43 -34.77 0.10
N GLU A 104 26.01 -34.93 1.35
CA GLU A 104 26.59 -35.93 2.26
C GLU A 104 26.23 -37.38 1.87
N SER A 105 25.12 -37.60 1.17
CA SER A 105 24.67 -38.94 0.76
C SER A 105 25.32 -39.47 -0.53
N GLU A 106 25.94 -38.58 -1.32
CA GLU A 106 26.62 -38.91 -2.59
C GLU A 106 28.14 -39.13 -2.44
N VAL A 107 28.70 -39.02 -1.23
CA VAL A 107 30.14 -39.19 -0.91
C VAL A 107 30.38 -40.50 -0.16
#